data_AF-A0A520PLB6-F1
#
_entry.id   AF-A0A520PLB6-F1
#
_cell.length_a   1.000
_cell.length_b   1.000
_cell.length_c   1.000
_cell.angle_alpha   90.00
_cell.angle_beta   90.00
_cell.angle_gamma   90.00
#
_symmetry.space_group_name_H-M   'P 1'
#
loop_
_entity.id
_entity.type
_entity.pdbx_description
1 polymer ?
#
loop_
_entity_poly.entity_id
_entity_poly.type
_entity_poly.pdbx_seq_one_letter_code
_entity_poly.pdbx_strand_id
1 'polypeptide(L)' 'MDLIQKLQPQIEKIKTISHRLGFEMSCDLEVANLCAIVARGCHGNSLELGTGTGLSTLFLAEVLGAGRLDTVDVNEE' A
#
# COMPACT_ATOMS: atom_id res chain seq x y z
N MET A 1 -8.79 -14.50 6.86
CA MET A 1 -9.63 -13.50 6.16
C MET A 1 -8.75 -12.88 5.10
N ASP A 2 -9.19 -12.90 3.84
CA ASP A 2 -8.44 -12.35 2.71
C ASP A 2 -8.19 -10.84 2.95
N LEU A 3 -6.92 -10.41 2.88
CA LEU A 3 -6.52 -9.02 3.15
C LEU A 3 -7.21 -8.07 2.17
N ILE A 4 -7.41 -8.52 0.93
CA ILE A 4 -8.11 -7.78 -0.12
C ILE A 4 -9.56 -7.55 0.30
N GLN A 5 -10.26 -8.59 0.75
CA GLN A 5 -11.64 -8.46 1.24
C GLN A 5 -11.74 -7.52 2.43
N LYS A 6 -10.78 -7.58 3.37
CA LYS A 6 -10.75 -6.68 4.53
C LYS A 6 -10.57 -5.21 4.11
N LEU A 7 -9.71 -4.95 3.14
CA LEU A 7 -9.31 -3.61 2.71
C LEU A 7 -10.14 -3.06 1.54
N GLN A 8 -11.11 -3.82 1.04
CA GLN A 8 -11.92 -3.47 -0.13
C GLN A 8 -12.46 -2.02 -0.12
N PRO A 9 -13.02 -1.50 1.00
CA PRO A 9 -13.52 -0.13 1.02
C PRO A 9 -12.43 0.92 0.80
N GLN A 10 -11.22 0.70 1.32
CA GLN A 10 -10.07 1.59 1.16
C GLN A 10 -9.47 1.46 -0.23
N ILE A 11 -9.39 0.23 -0.76
CA ILE A 11 -8.93 -0.05 -2.13
C ILE A 11 -9.76 0.74 -3.15
N GLU A 12 -11.10 0.70 -3.05
CA GLU A 12 -11.97 1.42 -3.99
C GLU A 12 -11.85 2.94 -3.88
N LYS A 13 -11.61 3.46 -2.66
CA LYS A 13 -11.30 4.88 -2.46
C LYS A 13 -9.99 5.28 -3.13
N ILE A 14 -8.94 4.49 -2.95
CA ILE A 14 -7.63 4.73 -3.57
C ILE A 14 -7.76 4.70 -5.09
N LYS A 15 -8.38 3.66 -5.66
CA LYS A 15 -8.61 3.57 -7.12
C LYS A 15 -9.33 4.78 -7.69
N THR A 16 -10.37 5.25 -6.99
CA THR A 16 -11.12 6.45 -7.40
C THR A 16 -10.22 7.69 -7.41
N ILE A 17 -9.36 7.84 -6.40
CA ILE A 17 -8.41 8.95 -6.31
C ILE A 17 -7.32 8.82 -7.40
N SER A 18 -6.72 7.65 -7.58
CA SER A 18 -5.70 7.39 -8.61
C SER A 18 -6.22 7.72 -10.00
N HIS A 19 -7.44 7.28 -10.32
CA HIS A 19 -8.06 7.60 -11.60
C HIS A 19 -8.28 9.11 -11.76
N ARG A 20 -8.77 9.79 -10.72
CA ARG A 20 -8.98 11.25 -10.76
C ARG A 20 -7.69 12.04 -10.96
N LEU A 21 -6.58 11.54 -10.41
CA LEU A 21 -5.25 12.16 -10.54
C LEU A 21 -4.52 11.76 -11.83
N GLY A 22 -5.12 10.91 -12.67
CA GLY A 22 -4.46 10.41 -13.89
C GLY A 22 -3.27 9.49 -13.59
N PHE A 23 -3.20 8.91 -12.39
CA PHE A 23 -2.12 8.05 -11.97
C PHE A 23 -2.32 6.63 -12.53
N GLU A 24 -1.76 6.36 -13.71
CA GLU A 24 -1.87 5.04 -14.38
C GLU A 24 -0.96 3.96 -13.76
N MET A 25 0.07 4.33 -13.00
CA MET A 25 0.97 3.38 -12.32
C MET A 25 0.43 2.92 -10.97
N SER A 26 -0.78 2.38 -10.90
CA SER A 26 -1.23 1.73 -9.67
C SER A 26 -0.51 0.38 -9.51
N CYS A 27 0.13 0.17 -8.37
CA CYS A 27 0.54 -1.17 -7.94
C CYS A 27 -0.63 -2.16 -8.14
N ASP A 28 -0.41 -3.30 -8.79
CA ASP A 28 -1.47 -4.31 -8.89
C ASP A 28 -1.82 -4.80 -7.47
N LEU A 29 -3.10 -5.08 -7.21
CA LEU A 29 -3.57 -5.65 -5.95
C LEU A 29 -2.82 -6.94 -5.60
N GLU A 30 -2.45 -7.75 -6.60
CA GLU A 30 -1.65 -8.95 -6.40
C GLU A 30 -0.25 -8.64 -5.86
N VAL A 31 0.37 -7.58 -6.38
CA VAL A 31 1.70 -7.13 -5.95
C VAL A 31 1.63 -6.51 -4.55
N ALA A 32 0.64 -5.66 -4.27
CA ALA A 32 0.43 -5.09 -2.94
C ALA A 32 0.19 -6.17 -1.88
N ASN A 33 -0.60 -7.20 -2.22
CA ASN A 33 -0.84 -8.35 -1.35
C ASN A 33 0.43 -9.18 -1.13
N LEU A 34 1.23 -9.41 -2.17
CA LEU A 34 2.51 -10.09 -2.05
C LEU A 34 3.46 -9.31 -1.12
N CYS A 35 3.57 -7.99 -1.28
CA CYS A 35 4.37 -7.13 -0.41
C CYS A 35 3.94 -7.25 1.06
N ALA A 36 2.63 -7.27 1.34
CA ALA A 36 2.13 -7.50 2.69
C ALA A 36 2.49 -8.89 3.25
N ILE A 37 2.43 -9.95 2.43
CA ILE A 37 2.83 -11.30 2.85
C ILE A 37 4.31 -11.33 3.23
N VAL A 38 5.17 -10.71 2.43
CA VAL A 38 6.61 -10.61 2.73
C VAL A 38 6.84 -9.79 4.00
N ALA A 39 6.18 -8.64 4.12
CA ALA A 39 6.33 -7.74 5.27
C ALA A 39 5.91 -8.38 6.60
N ARG A 40 4.93 -9.30 6.60
CA ARG A 40 4.56 -10.06 7.83
C ARG A 40 5.71 -10.89 8.40
N GLY A 41 6.61 -11.37 7.54
CA GLY A 41 7.80 -12.12 7.94
C GLY A 41 8.96 -11.23 8.38
N CYS A 42 8.86 -9.92 8.17
CA CYS A 42 9.88 -8.95 8.53
C CYS A 42 9.50 -8.27 9.86
N HIS A 43 10.39 -8.34 10.84
CA HIS A 43 10.24 -7.59 12.09
C HIS A 43 11.04 -6.29 12.02
N GLY A 44 10.45 -5.18 12.46
CA GLY A 44 11.13 -3.89 12.57
C GLY A 44 10.54 -2.81 11.66
N ASN A 45 11.40 -1.91 11.20
CA ASN A 45 11.01 -0.75 10.41
C ASN A 45 11.11 -1.06 8.91
N SER A 46 10.19 -0.54 8.12
CA SER A 46 10.16 -0.67 6.67
C SER A 46 10.26 0.71 6.00
N LEU A 47 10.92 0.75 4.85
CA LEU A 47 11.00 1.92 3.98
C LEU A 47 10.34 1.59 2.65
N GLU A 48 9.34 2.37 2.28
CA GLU A 48 8.72 2.35 0.96
C GLU A 48 9.26 3.54 0.13
N LEU A 49 9.69 3.27 -1.10
CA LEU A 49 10.14 4.28 -2.05
C LEU A 49 9.18 4.30 -3.23
N GLY A 50 8.53 5.44 -3.46
CA GLY A 50 7.42 5.59 -4.41
C GLY A 50 6.09 5.18 -3.77
N THR A 51 5.52 6.06 -2.95
CA THR A 51 4.20 5.90 -2.33
C THR A 51 3.08 5.85 -3.37
N GLY A 52 3.21 6.63 -4.44
CA GLY A 52 2.15 6.93 -5.39
C GLY A 52 0.88 7.36 -4.65
N THR A 53 -0.24 6.72 -4.97
CA THR A 53 -1.51 6.96 -4.27
C THR A 53 -1.72 6.10 -3.02
N GLY A 54 -0.69 5.38 -2.56
CA GLY A 54 -0.69 4.67 -1.27
C GLY A 54 -1.30 3.27 -1.27
N LEU A 55 -1.43 2.60 -2.42
CA LEU A 55 -2.05 1.27 -2.48
C LEU A 55 -1.20 0.20 -1.78
N SER A 56 0.09 0.11 -2.08
CA SER A 56 1.02 -0.78 -1.36
C SER A 56 1.17 -0.35 0.10
N THR A 57 1.23 0.95 0.37
CA THR A 57 1.30 1.52 1.72
C THR A 57 0.15 1.03 2.60
N LEU A 58 -1.09 1.02 2.08
CA LEU A 58 -2.26 0.52 2.80
C LEU A 58 -2.08 -0.94 3.23
N PHE A 59 -1.58 -1.78 2.32
CA PHE A 59 -1.36 -3.20 2.57
C PHE A 59 -0.23 -3.44 3.58
N LEU A 60 0.87 -2.69 3.46
CA LEU A 60 2.00 -2.75 4.38
C LEU A 60 1.62 -2.28 5.79
N ALA A 61 0.93 -1.15 5.91
CA ALA A 61 0.50 -0.59 7.19
C ALA A 61 -0.44 -1.55 7.95
N GLU A 62 -1.29 -2.29 7.23
CA GLU A 62 -2.19 -3.28 7.82
C GLU A 62 -1.44 -4.46 8.46
N VAL A 63 -0.24 -4.81 7.97
CA VAL A 63 0.49 -6.00 8.42
C VAL A 63 1.69 -5.72 9.31
N LEU A 64 2.26 -4.52 9.25
CA LEU A 64 3.48 -4.18 9.98
C LEU A 64 3.26 -4.00 11.50
N GLY A 65 2.00 -3.96 11.97
CA GLY A 65 1.68 -3.98 13.40
C GLY A 65 2.37 -2.86 14.20
N ALA A 66 3.22 -3.22 15.16
CA ALA A 66 3.98 -2.26 15.99
C ALA A 66 5.25 -1.70 15.30
N GLY A 67 5.55 -2.11 14.07
CA GLY A 67 6.65 -1.59 13.28
C GLY A 67 6.36 -0.20 12.71
N ARG A 68 7.41 0.54 12.35
CA ARG A 68 7.29 1.83 11.64
C ARG A 68 7.37 1.60 10.13
N LEU A 69 6.46 2.20 9.37
CA LEU A 69 6.56 2.33 7.93
C LEU A 69 6.90 3.79 7.59
N ASP A 70 8.10 4.02 7.10
CA ASP A 70 8.47 5.28 6.47
C ASP A 70 8.20 5.15 4.97
N THR A 71 7.51 6.14 4.38
CA THR A 71 7.24 6.16 2.94
C THR A 71 7.75 7.48 2.36
N VAL A 72 8.36 7.40 1.18
CA VAL A 72 8.96 8.55 0.51
C VAL A 72 8.46 8.56 -0.94
N ASP A 73 7.86 9.66 -1.33
CA ASP A 73 7.58 9.97 -2.72
C ASP A 73 8.32 11.23 -3.15
N VAL A 74 8.59 11.33 -4.45
CA VAL A 74 9.18 12.53 -5.06
C VAL A 74 8.09 13.52 -5.46
N ASN A 75 6.85 13.06 -5.57
CA ASN A 75 5.69 13.89 -5.84
C ASN A 75 4.95 14.19 -4.52
N GLU A 76 4.60 15.47 -4.32
CA GLU A 76 3.82 15.92 -3.16
C GLU A 76 2.30 15.81 -3.39
N GLU A 77 1.85 15.70 -4.65
CA GLU A 77 0.43 15.71 -5.05
C GLU A 77 -0.32 14.39 -4.85
#